data_AF-A0A149PT18-F1
#
_entry.id   AF-A0A149PT18-F1
#
_cell.length_a   1.000
_cell.length_b   1.000
_cell.length_c   1.000
_cell.angle_alpha   90.00
_cell.angle_beta   90.00
_cell.angle_gamma   90.00
#
_symmetry.space_group_name_H-M   'P 1'
#
loop_
_entity.id
_entity.type
_entity.pdbx_description
1 polymer ?
#
loop_
_entity_poly.entity_id
_entity_poly.type
_entity_poly.pdbx_seq_one_letter_code
_entity_poly.pdbx_strand_id
1 'polypeptide(L)'
;MRWVGIGVVAAIVVGVVATWVTPNFDEAQATTDRQTIDCLTSHLTHQDRADIARFADKNDNDSLWSVYDRVFPDCAVRGDQRDRKAQLEAAAWRNLSSDRDFMRMREANAALAASAPGH
;
A
#
# COMPACT_ATOMS: atom_id res chain seq x y z
N MET A 1 -11.02 46.40 34.87
CA MET A 1 -11.39 46.86 33.50
C MET A 1 -10.44 46.23 32.49
N ARG A 2 -11.01 45.67 31.40
CA ARG A 2 -10.50 45.54 30.02
C ARG A 2 -9.15 44.87 29.70
N TRP A 3 -9.27 43.83 28.88
CA TRP A 3 -8.32 43.23 27.92
C TRP A 3 -7.58 44.25 27.03
N VAL A 4 -6.33 43.93 26.63
CA VAL A 4 -5.67 43.95 25.29
C VAL A 4 -4.30 43.26 25.50
N GLY A 5 -3.74 42.31 24.76
CA GLY A 5 -3.92 41.84 23.38
C GLY A 5 -2.56 41.87 22.66
N ILE A 6 -1.98 40.68 22.42
CA ILE A 6 -1.10 40.26 21.28
C ILE A 6 0.29 40.92 21.11
N GLY A 7 1.32 40.07 20.92
CA GLY A 7 2.55 40.45 20.21
C GLY A 7 3.73 39.48 20.33
N VAL A 8 3.67 38.33 19.65
CA VAL A 8 4.77 37.37 19.49
C VAL A 8 5.75 37.86 18.43
N VAL A 9 7.06 37.88 18.71
CA VAL A 9 8.10 37.63 17.69
C VAL A 9 9.24 36.84 18.33
N ALA A 10 9.26 35.52 18.10
CA ALA A 10 10.41 34.68 18.35
C ALA A 10 11.29 34.70 17.08
N ALA A 11 12.48 35.28 17.17
CA ALA A 11 13.47 35.23 16.11
C ALA A 11 14.03 33.80 16.02
N ILE A 12 13.59 33.04 15.01
CA ILE A 12 14.17 31.74 14.70
C ILE A 12 15.42 31.97 13.86
N VAL A 13 16.57 31.69 14.47
CA VAL A 13 17.87 31.57 13.80
C VAL A 13 17.81 30.30 12.95
N VAL A 14 17.52 30.43 11.66
CA VAL A 14 17.68 29.33 10.71
C VAL A 14 19.15 29.26 10.35
N GLY A 15 19.86 28.34 11.00
CA GLY A 15 21.18 27.91 10.59
C GLY A 15 21.13 27.35 9.18
N VAL A 16 21.95 27.90 8.29
CA VAL A 16 22.12 27.42 6.93
C VAL A 16 22.90 26.11 7.00
N VAL A 17 22.17 24.99 7.07
CA VAL A 17 22.75 23.69 6.71
C VAL A 17 22.78 23.66 5.20
N ALA A 18 23.97 23.74 4.62
CA ALA A 18 24.19 23.47 3.20
C ALA A 18 23.84 22.00 2.93
N THR A 19 22.58 21.73 2.64
CA THR A 19 22.12 20.40 2.23
C THR A 19 22.40 20.24 0.75
N TRP A 20 23.54 19.66 0.41
CA TRP A 20 23.69 18.93 -0.85
C TRP A 20 22.79 17.69 -0.79
N VAL A 21 21.48 17.89 -0.80
CA VAL A 21 20.48 16.84 -0.95
C VAL A 21 20.12 16.86 -2.42
N THR A 22 20.67 15.91 -3.16
CA THR A 22 20.28 15.63 -4.54
C THR A 22 18.79 15.28 -4.57
N PRO A 23 17.91 16.14 -5.11
CA PRO A 23 16.45 15.90 -5.13
C PRO A 23 16.03 14.71 -6.00
N ASN A 24 16.92 14.20 -6.86
CA ASN A 24 16.60 13.16 -7.83
C ASN A 24 16.48 11.74 -7.25
N PHE A 25 17.03 11.44 -6.07
CA PHE A 25 17.03 10.07 -5.53
C PHE A 25 15.70 9.73 -4.84
N ASP A 26 15.11 10.65 -4.08
CA ASP A 26 13.79 10.46 -3.44
C ASP A 26 12.66 10.35 -4.48
N GLU A 27 12.70 11.17 -5.53
CA GLU A 27 11.71 11.11 -6.61
C GLU A 27 11.84 9.83 -7.44
N ALA A 28 13.08 9.41 -7.77
CA ALA A 28 13.31 8.18 -8.51
C ALA A 28 12.91 6.94 -7.69
N GLN A 29 13.17 6.93 -6.39
CA GLN A 29 12.80 5.83 -5.52
C GLN A 29 11.29 5.76 -5.29
N ALA A 30 10.63 6.90 -5.07
CA ALA A 30 9.18 6.97 -5.01
C ALA A 30 8.50 6.58 -6.33
N THR A 31 9.11 6.90 -7.47
CA THR A 31 8.59 6.50 -8.80
C THR A 31 8.77 5.00 -9.03
N THR A 32 9.92 4.44 -8.68
CA THR A 32 10.19 3.00 -8.82
C THR A 32 9.29 2.18 -7.88
N ASP A 33 9.09 2.64 -6.65
CA ASP A 33 8.17 1.98 -5.71
C ASP A 33 6.73 2.01 -6.21
N ARG A 34 6.27 3.13 -6.79
CA ARG A 34 4.95 3.21 -7.46
C ARG A 34 4.83 2.22 -8.60
N GLN A 35 5.87 2.08 -9.45
CA GLN A 35 5.87 1.10 -10.54
C GLN A 35 5.78 -0.34 -10.03
N THR A 36 6.52 -0.67 -8.97
CA THR A 36 6.44 -2.01 -8.38
C THR A 36 5.08 -2.26 -7.73
N ILE A 37 4.51 -1.28 -7.04
CA ILE A 37 3.15 -1.39 -6.48
C ILE A 37 2.12 -1.59 -7.59
N ASP A 38 2.21 -0.82 -8.67
CA ASP A 38 1.32 -0.94 -9.82
C ASP A 38 1.43 -2.33 -10.46
N CYS A 39 2.67 -2.78 -10.72
CA CYS A 39 2.94 -4.14 -11.19
C CYS A 39 2.34 -5.20 -10.26
N LEU A 40 2.56 -5.09 -8.95
CA LEU A 40 2.01 -6.03 -7.96
C LEU A 40 0.48 -6.10 -8.00
N THR A 41 -0.20 -5.02 -8.38
CA THR A 41 -1.66 -5.03 -8.54
C THR A 41 -2.10 -5.51 -9.92
N SER A 42 -1.42 -5.11 -11.00
CA SER A 42 -1.79 -5.45 -12.38
C SER A 42 -1.43 -6.88 -12.77
N HIS A 43 -0.38 -7.44 -12.18
CA HIS A 43 0.12 -8.78 -12.48
C HIS A 43 -0.70 -9.88 -11.79
N LEU A 44 -1.56 -9.52 -10.83
CA LEU A 44 -2.51 -10.45 -10.23
C LEU A 44 -3.51 -10.93 -11.26
N THR A 45 -3.53 -12.24 -11.49
CA THR A 45 -4.55 -12.87 -12.33
C THR A 45 -5.94 -12.75 -11.69
N HIS A 46 -6.99 -13.00 -12.48
CA HIS A 46 -8.34 -13.06 -11.93
C HIS A 46 -8.47 -14.09 -10.80
N GLN A 47 -7.78 -15.23 -10.92
CA GLN A 47 -7.77 -16.26 -9.88
C GLN A 47 -7.04 -15.76 -8.63
N ASP A 48 -5.91 -15.07 -8.77
CA ASP A 48 -5.17 -14.52 -7.62
C ASP A 48 -6.01 -13.51 -6.84
N ARG A 49 -6.74 -12.66 -7.55
CA ARG A 49 -7.69 -11.72 -6.94
C ARG A 49 -8.81 -12.46 -6.20
N ALA A 50 -9.35 -13.53 -6.78
CA ALA A 50 -10.37 -14.35 -6.11
C ALA A 50 -9.83 -15.07 -4.87
N ASP A 51 -8.60 -15.59 -4.94
CA ASP A 51 -7.94 -16.25 -3.81
C ASP A 51 -7.64 -15.23 -2.70
N ILE A 52 -7.07 -14.07 -3.03
CA ILE A 52 -6.84 -12.96 -2.08
C ILE A 52 -8.15 -12.51 -1.44
N ALA A 53 -9.23 -12.34 -2.22
CA ALA A 53 -10.55 -11.98 -1.70
C ALA A 53 -11.04 -13.00 -0.67
N ARG A 54 -10.97 -14.30 -1.01
CA ARG A 54 -11.36 -15.38 -0.11
C ARG A 54 -10.52 -15.43 1.17
N PHE A 55 -9.20 -15.23 1.06
CA PHE A 55 -8.30 -15.22 2.22
C PHE A 55 -8.56 -13.99 3.11
N ALA A 56 -8.75 -12.82 2.52
CA ALA A 56 -9.11 -11.60 3.24
C ALA A 56 -10.44 -11.75 4.00
N ASP A 57 -11.45 -12.37 3.40
CA ASP A 57 -12.75 -12.58 4.04
C ASP A 57 -12.68 -13.59 5.20
N LYS A 58 -11.73 -14.53 5.15
CA LYS A 58 -11.43 -15.48 6.23
C LYS A 58 -10.41 -14.96 7.26
N ASN A 59 -9.89 -13.75 7.05
CA ASN A 59 -8.78 -13.18 7.83
C ASN A 59 -7.51 -14.07 7.84
N ASP A 60 -7.30 -14.82 6.75
CA ASP A 60 -6.12 -15.66 6.52
C ASP A 60 -5.01 -14.83 5.85
N ASN A 61 -4.34 -14.01 6.65
CA ASN A 61 -3.34 -13.08 6.16
C ASN A 61 -2.09 -13.78 5.62
N ASP A 62 -1.72 -14.94 6.16
CA ASP A 62 -0.54 -15.69 5.72
C ASP A 62 -0.74 -16.21 4.28
N SER A 63 -1.91 -16.78 3.99
CA SER A 63 -2.26 -17.20 2.64
C SER A 63 -2.40 -16.02 1.68
N LEU A 64 -2.89 -14.87 2.16
CA LEU A 64 -2.95 -13.63 1.36
C LEU A 64 -1.54 -13.17 0.96
N TRP A 65 -0.61 -13.07 1.91
CA TRP A 65 0.75 -12.62 1.65
C TRP A 65 1.52 -13.61 0.77
N SER A 66 1.26 -14.92 0.90
CA SER A 66 1.82 -15.95 0.01
C SER A 66 1.50 -15.72 -1.47
N VAL A 67 0.33 -15.14 -1.79
CA VAL A 67 0.00 -14.77 -3.17
C VAL A 67 0.89 -13.61 -3.67
N TYR A 68 1.08 -12.58 -2.84
CA TYR A 68 1.98 -11.46 -3.17
C TYR A 68 3.44 -11.91 -3.26
N ASP A 69 3.89 -12.77 -2.35
CA ASP A 69 5.24 -13.36 -2.33
C ASP A 69 5.60 -14.04 -3.65
N ARG A 70 4.62 -14.68 -4.29
CA ARG A 70 4.80 -15.34 -5.59
C ARG A 70 4.97 -14.35 -6.74
N VAL A 71 4.26 -13.22 -6.69
CA VAL A 71 4.25 -12.20 -7.76
C VAL A 71 5.38 -11.19 -7.60
N PHE A 72 5.84 -10.97 -6.36
CA PHE A 72 6.85 -9.97 -6.04
C PHE A 72 8.17 -10.10 -6.83
N PRO A 73 8.74 -11.30 -7.04
CA PRO A 73 9.99 -11.46 -7.81
C PRO A 73 9.88 -10.99 -9.26
N ASP A 74 8.69 -11.07 -9.86
CA ASP A 74 8.45 -10.65 -11.24
C ASP A 74 8.28 -9.12 -11.36
N CYS A 75 7.94 -8.45 -10.26
CA CYS A 75 7.72 -7.00 -10.20
C CYS A 75 8.88 -6.22 -9.56
N ALA A 76 9.74 -6.88 -8.78
CA ALA A 76 10.87 -6.25 -8.11
C ALA A 76 12.08 -6.16 -9.04
N VAL A 77 12.41 -4.94 -9.46
CA VAL A 77 13.47 -4.69 -10.46
C VAL A 77 14.83 -4.40 -9.79
N ARG A 78 14.83 -4.07 -8.49
CA ARG A 78 16.03 -3.66 -7.75
C ARG A 78 16.15 -4.36 -6.39
N GLY A 79 17.40 -4.50 -5.93
CA GLY A 79 17.72 -5.12 -4.64
C GLY A 79 17.11 -4.39 -3.44
N ASP A 80 17.11 -3.05 -3.44
CA ASP A 80 16.55 -2.23 -2.35
C ASP A 80 15.03 -2.39 -2.17
N GLN A 81 14.32 -2.84 -3.21
CA GLN A 81 12.91 -3.14 -3.10
C GLN A 81 12.66 -4.43 -2.31
N ARG A 82 13.58 -5.39 -2.35
CA ARG A 82 13.48 -6.63 -1.57
C ARG A 82 13.56 -6.35 -0.07
N ASP A 83 14.38 -5.38 0.33
CA ASP A 83 14.51 -4.96 1.73
C ASP A 83 13.23 -4.30 2.26
N ARG A 84 12.42 -3.70 1.37
CA ARG A 84 11.14 -3.06 1.69
C ARG A 84 9.92 -3.82 1.18
N LYS A 85 10.08 -5.11 0.84
CA LYS A 85 9.04 -5.95 0.25
C LYS A 85 7.69 -5.82 0.96
N ALA A 86 7.67 -6.01 2.28
CA ALA A 86 6.45 -5.94 3.07
C ALA A 86 5.72 -4.57 2.97
N GLN A 87 6.46 -3.47 2.82
CA GLN A 87 5.87 -2.13 2.68
C GLN A 87 5.21 -1.96 1.30
N LEU A 88 5.84 -2.50 0.25
CA LEU A 88 5.34 -2.48 -1.12
C LEU A 88 4.12 -3.40 -1.27
N GLU A 89 4.14 -4.59 -0.69
CA GLU A 89 3.00 -5.51 -0.68
C GLU A 89 1.83 -4.95 0.12
N ALA A 90 2.08 -4.36 1.29
CA ALA A 90 1.03 -3.67 2.03
C ALA A 90 0.43 -2.49 1.25
N ALA A 91 1.23 -1.77 0.47
CA ALA A 91 0.73 -0.71 -0.40
C ALA A 91 -0.09 -1.25 -1.57
N ALA A 92 0.37 -2.32 -2.23
CA ALA A 92 -0.37 -3.01 -3.28
C ALA A 92 -1.70 -3.56 -2.75
N TRP A 93 -1.70 -4.16 -1.56
CA TRP A 93 -2.92 -4.59 -0.88
C TRP A 93 -3.89 -3.43 -0.61
N ARG A 94 -3.41 -2.29 -0.10
CA ARG A 94 -4.27 -1.11 0.10
C ARG A 94 -4.90 -0.64 -1.22
N ASN A 95 -4.13 -0.61 -2.30
CA ASN A 95 -4.64 -0.24 -3.62
C ASN A 95 -5.71 -1.23 -4.10
N LEU A 96 -5.44 -2.54 -4.01
CA LEU A 96 -6.39 -3.58 -4.39
C LEU A 96 -7.65 -3.54 -3.53
N SER A 97 -7.53 -3.31 -2.22
CA SER A 97 -8.67 -3.19 -1.29
C SER A 97 -9.53 -1.95 -1.53
N SER A 98 -9.01 -0.97 -2.28
CA SER A 98 -9.74 0.23 -2.70
C SER A 98 -10.29 0.09 -4.13
N ASP A 99 -9.96 -1.00 -4.84
CA ASP A 99 -10.44 -1.28 -6.19
C ASP A 99 -11.89 -1.73 -6.17
N ARG A 100 -12.72 -1.11 -7.03
CA ARG A 100 -14.18 -1.32 -7.02
C ARG A 100 -14.57 -2.72 -7.46
N ASP A 101 -13.86 -3.28 -8.45
CA ASP A 101 -14.18 -4.61 -8.97
C ASP A 101 -13.75 -5.69 -7.99
N PHE A 102 -12.61 -5.52 -7.33
CA PHE A 102 -12.19 -6.36 -6.22
C PHE A 102 -13.18 -6.31 -5.05
N MET A 103 -13.65 -5.12 -4.65
CA MET A 103 -14.66 -5.00 -3.60
C MET A 103 -15.98 -5.67 -3.98
N ARG A 104 -16.44 -5.52 -5.23
CA ARG A 104 -17.63 -6.24 -5.72
C ARG A 104 -17.45 -7.76 -5.65
N MET A 105 -16.26 -8.27 -5.95
CA MET A 105 -15.95 -9.70 -5.83
C MET A 105 -16.04 -10.17 -4.37
N ARG A 106 -15.51 -9.39 -3.42
CA ARG A 106 -15.61 -9.68 -1.99
C ARG A 106 -17.06 -9.66 -1.49
N GLU A 107 -17.84 -8.68 -1.92
CA GLU A 107 -19.27 -8.60 -1.60
C GLU A 107 -20.04 -9.84 -2.11
N ALA A 108 -19.75 -10.28 -3.34
CA ALA A 108 -20.35 -11.49 -3.92
C ALA A 108 -19.95 -12.76 -3.13
N ASN A 109 -18.68 -12.88 -2.75
CA ASN A 109 -18.20 -14.00 -1.93
C ASN A 109 -18.85 -14.01 -0.54
N ALA A 110 -18.98 -12.85 0.10
CA ALA A 110 -19.64 -12.71 1.39
C ALA A 110 -21.14 -13.06 1.31
N ALA A 111 -21.83 -12.63 0.25
CA ALA A 111 -23.23 -12.99 0.01
C ALA A 111 -23.41 -14.50 -0.21
N LEU A 112 -22.53 -15.12 -1.01
CA LEU A 112 -22.53 -16.56 -1.23
C LEU A 112 -22.31 -17.33 0.08
N ALA A 113 -21.32 -16.92 0.89
CA ALA A 113 -21.03 -17.53 2.18
C ALA A 113 -22.20 -17.40 3.17
N ALA A 114 -22.89 -16.25 3.19
CA ALA A 114 -24.06 -16.04 4.03
C ALA A 114 -25.29 -16.84 3.56
N SER A 115 -25.40 -17.10 2.26
CA SER A 115 -26.49 -17.89 1.67
C SER A 115 -26.28 -19.40 1.73
N ALA A 116 -25.07 -19.86 2.05
CA ALA A 116 -24.79 -21.26 2.21
C ALA A 116 -25.52 -21.78 3.47
N PRO A 117 -26.44 -22.77 3.35
CA PRO A 117 -27.06 -23.35 4.52
C PRO A 117 -25.96 -23.94 5.41
N GLY A 118 -25.90 -23.45 6.65
CA GLY A 118 -24.99 -23.96 7.67
C GLY A 118 -25.14 -25.46 7.79
N HIS A 119 -24.00 -26.16 7.79
CA HIS A 119 -23.93 -27.59 8.08
C HIS A 119 -24.47 -27.88 9.49
#